data_AF-A0A9E5Q8J5-F1
#
_entry.id   AF-A0A9E5Q8J5-F1
#
_cell.length_a   1.000
_cell.length_b   1.000
_cell.length_c   1.000
_cell.angle_alpha   90.00
_cell.angle_beta   90.00
_cell.angle_gamma   90.00
#
_symmetry.space_group_name_H-M   'P 1'
#
loop_
_entity.id
_entity.type
_entity.pdbx_description
1 polymer ?
#
loop_
_entity_poly.entity_id
_entity_poly.type
_entity_poly.pdbx_seq_one_letter_code
_entity_poly.pdbx_strand_id
1 'polypeptide(L)' 'MITGKAGKLYIVATPIGHREDITLRALRVLREVDVVAAEDTRHTRALLAHHGIRRTLVSLHEHNEV' A
#
# COMPACT_ATOMS: atom_id res chain seq x y z
N MET A 1 0.40 -15.12 -28.35
CA MET A 1 -0.59 -15.02 -27.25
C MET A 1 0.09 -14.31 -26.09
N ILE A 2 -0.45 -13.18 -25.63
CA ILE A 2 0.07 -12.48 -24.45
C ILE A 2 -0.55 -13.17 -23.23
N THR A 3 0.10 -14.20 -22.70
CA THR A 3 -0.31 -14.87 -21.45
C THR A 3 0.17 -14.10 -20.22
N GLY A 4 -0.01 -12.78 -20.23
CA GLY A 4 0.26 -11.92 -19.09
C GLY A 4 -0.94 -11.91 -18.16
N LYS A 5 -0.80 -12.41 -16.93
CA LYS A 5 -1.82 -12.29 -15.90
C LYS A 5 -2.08 -10.79 -15.68
N ALA A 6 -3.33 -10.33 -15.82
CA ALA A 6 -3.65 -8.92 -15.62
C ALA A 6 -3.27 -8.47 -14.19
N GLY A 7 -2.69 -7.27 -14.09
CA GLY A 7 -2.39 -6.65 -12.80
C GLY A 7 -3.67 -6.40 -11.99
N LYS A 8 -3.54 -6.33 -10.66
CA LYS A 8 -4.65 -6.03 -9.75
C LYS A 8 -4.34 -4.77 -8.96
N LEU A 9 -5.28 -3.84 -8.93
CA LEU A 9 -5.26 -2.69 -8.04
C LEU A 9 -6.12 -2.98 -6.81
N TYR A 10 -5.55 -2.77 -5.62
CA TYR A 10 -6.28 -2.86 -4.36
C TYR A 10 -6.35 -1.48 -3.72
N ILE A 11 -7.57 -1.04 -3.40
CA ILE A 11 -7.77 0.14 -2.55
C ILE A 11 -7.81 -0.34 -1.10
N VAL A 12 -6.89 0.16 -0.30
CA VAL A 12 -6.69 -0.24 1.10
C VAL A 12 -6.87 0.98 1.99
N ALA A 13 -7.89 0.97 2.84
CA ALA A 13 -8.08 1.99 3.85
C ALA A 13 -6.97 1.90 4.92
N THR A 14 -6.42 3.04 5.30
CA THR A 14 -5.47 3.19 6.42
C THR A 14 -6.19 3.76 7.65
N PRO A 15 -5.68 3.49 8.87
CA PRO A 15 -6.24 4.09 10.06
C PRO A 15 -6.17 5.62 10.07
N ILE A 16 -7.19 6.27 10.63
CA ILE A 16 -7.30 7.73 10.74
C ILE A 16 -6.84 8.28 12.11
N GLY A 17 -6.33 7.40 12.99
CA GLY A 17 -5.85 7.81 14.31
C GLY A 17 -5.19 6.67 15.09
N HIS A 18 -5.83 5.49 15.15
CA HIS A 18 -5.33 4.37 15.95
C HIS A 18 -4.80 3.22 15.08
N ARG A 19 -3.55 2.81 15.28
CA ARG A 19 -2.86 1.85 14.40
C ARG A 19 -3.54 0.47 14.34
N GLU A 20 -4.25 0.09 15.40
CA GLU A 20 -4.96 -1.20 15.50
C GLU A 20 -6.26 -1.24 14.69
N ASP A 21 -6.75 -0.10 14.19
CA ASP A 21 -7.96 -0.05 13.34
C ASP A 21 -7.72 -0.66 11.95
N ILE A 22 -6.49 -1.02 11.62
CA ILE A 22 -6.15 -1.67 10.35
C ILE A 22 -6.71 -3.09 10.31
N THR A 23 -7.43 -3.41 9.23
CA THR A 23 -8.01 -4.75 9.08
C THR A 23 -6.95 -5.81 8.79
N LEU A 24 -7.20 -7.06 9.22
CA LEU A 24 -6.34 -8.21 8.86
C LEU A 24 -6.20 -8.40 7.35
N ARG A 25 -7.26 -8.07 6.58
CA ARG A 25 -7.24 -8.12 5.11
C ARG A 25 -6.31 -7.06 4.53
N ALA A 26 -6.32 -5.83 5.05
CA ALA A 26 -5.40 -4.78 4.62
C ALA A 26 -3.95 -5.20 4.86
N LEU A 27 -3.64 -5.74 6.04
CA LEU A 27 -2.30 -6.24 6.35
C LEU A 27 -1.86 -7.37 5.42
N ARG A 28 -2.76 -8.31 5.08
CA ARG A 28 -2.45 -9.38 4.11
C ARG A 28 -2.17 -8.82 2.72
N VAL A 29 -3.04 -7.93 2.21
CA VAL A 29 -2.87 -7.32 0.88
C VAL A 29 -1.55 -6.55 0.81
N LEU A 30 -1.26 -5.69 1.80
CA LEU A 30 -0.01 -4.94 1.86
C LEU A 30 1.22 -5.87 1.98
N ARG A 31 1.07 -7.09 2.49
CA ARG A 31 2.13 -8.10 2.49
C ARG A 31 2.26 -8.87 1.18
N GLU A 32 1.31 -8.83 0.27
CA GLU A 32 1.30 -9.65 -0.95
C GLU A 32 1.62 -8.85 -2.21
N VAL A 33 1.30 -7.55 -2.24
CA VAL A 33 1.53 -6.71 -3.42
C VAL A 33 3.01 -6.44 -3.68
N ASP A 34 3.36 -6.21 -4.94
CA ASP A 34 4.73 -5.88 -5.35
C ASP A 34 5.10 -4.43 -4.99
N VAL A 35 4.12 -3.52 -5.10
CA VAL A 35 4.26 -2.08 -4.87
C VAL A 35 3.08 -1.54 -4.06
N VAL A 36 3.38 -0.57 -3.19
CA VAL A 36 2.38 0.23 -2.50
C VAL A 36 2.52 1.68 -2.98
N ALA A 37 1.49 2.19 -3.64
CA ALA A 37 1.37 3.61 -3.94
C ALA A 37 0.74 4.33 -2.75
N ALA A 38 1.35 5.44 -2.31
CA ALA A 38 0.85 6.22 -1.20
C ALA A 38 1.04 7.72 -1.45
N GLU A 39 0.08 8.51 -0.99
CA GLU A 39 0.16 9.98 -0.94
C GLU A 39 1.38 10.39 -0.09
N ASP A 40 1.35 10.15 1.22
CA ASP A 40 2.52 10.34 2.07
C ASP A 40 3.27 9.00 2.27
N THR A 41 4.39 8.84 1.57
CA THR A 41 5.25 7.65 1.69
C THR A 41 6.02 7.59 3.03
N ARG A 42 6.20 8.72 3.74
CA ARG A 42 6.85 8.74 5.07
C ARG A 42 5.89 8.21 6.12
N HIS A 43 4.64 8.67 6.11
CA HIS A 43 3.60 8.16 7.01
C HIS A 43 3.33 6.68 6.73
N THR A 44 3.15 6.32 5.47
CA THR A 44 2.90 4.91 5.08
C THR A 44 4.06 4.00 5.49
N ARG A 45 5.31 4.46 5.37
CA ARG A 45 6.48 3.71 5.84
C ARG A 45 6.43 3.42 7.33
N ALA A 46 6.02 4.38 8.16
CA ALA A 46 5.88 4.19 9.60
C ALA A 46 4.79 3.16 9.96
N LEU A 47 3.65 3.21 9.25
CA LEU A 47 2.58 2.22 9.39
C LEU A 47 3.06 0.81 9.02
N LEU A 48 3.70 0.66 7.86
CA LEU A 48 4.22 -0.63 7.41
C LEU A 48 5.28 -1.19 8.36
N ALA A 49 6.19 -0.34 8.84
CA ALA A 49 7.23 -0.72 9.80
C ALA A 49 6.63 -1.24 11.12
N HIS A 50 5.56 -0.60 11.62
CA HIS A 50 4.86 -1.04 12.83
C HIS A 50 4.31 -2.47 12.71
N HIS A 51 3.90 -2.88 11.52
CA HIS A 51 3.38 -4.24 11.26
C HIS A 51 4.42 -5.20 10.65
N GLY A 52 5.71 -4.82 10.66
CA GLY A 52 6.80 -5.64 10.12
C GLY A 52 6.75 -5.84 8.61
N ILE A 53 6.08 -4.95 7.87
CA ILE A 53 5.91 -5.05 6.42
C ILE A 53 7.01 -4.25 5.72
N ARG A 54 7.75 -4.92 4.83
CA ARG A 54 8.73 -4.27 3.94
C ARG A 54 8.22 -4.36 2.50
N ARG A 55 7.88 -3.21 1.92
CA ARG A 55 7.42 -3.10 0.52
C ARG A 55 7.99 -1.86 -0.16
N THR A 56 8.09 -1.94 -1.49
CA THR A 56 8.43 -0.80 -2.32
C THR A 56 7.30 0.22 -2.25
N LEU A 57 7.64 1.43 -1.80
CA LEU A 57 6.71 2.56 -1.73
C LEU A 57 6.96 3.48 -2.93
N VAL A 58 5.89 3.79 -3.65
CA VAL A 58 5.89 4.81 -4.70
C VAL A 58 5.02 5.97 -4.27
N SER A 59 5.48 7.17 -4.58
CA SER A 59 4.79 8.41 -4.26
C SER A 59 3.67 8.66 -5.26
N LEU A 60 2.44 8.83 -4.78
CA LEU A 60 1.28 9.20 -5.58
C LEU A 60 0.87 10.62 -5.20
N HIS A 61 1.36 11.62 -5.92
CA HIS A 61 0.99 13.03 -5.72
C HIS A 61 0.40 13.58 -7.02
N GLU A 62 -0.43 14.62 -6.91
CA GLU A 62 -1.09 15.33 -8.02
C GLU A 62 -0.10 15.85 -9.11
N HIS A 63 1.20 15.97 -8.81
CA HIS A 63 2.23 16.30 -9.82
C HIS A 63 2.75 15.10 -10.64
N ASN A 64 2.16 13.92 -10.45
CA ASN A 64 2.49 12.70 -11.18
C ASN A 64 1.27 12.15 -11.96
N GLU A 65 0.21 12.95 -12.06
CA GLU A 65 -0.90 12.69 -12.98
C GLU A 65 -0.48 13.11 -14.38
N VAL A 66 -0.40 12.15 -15.29
CA VAL A 66 -0.21 12.37 -16.73
C VAL A 66 -1.57 12.31 -17.40
#